data_AF-A0A7J8UUW0-F1
#
_entry.id   AF-A0A7J8UUW0-F1
#
_cell.length_a   1.000
_cell.length_b   1.000
_cell.length_c   1.000
_cell.angle_alpha   90.00
_cell.angle_beta   90.00
_cell.angle_gamma   90.00
#
_symmetry.space_group_name_H-M   'P 1'
#
loop_
_entity.id
_entity.type
_entity.pdbx_description
1 polymer ?
#
loop_
_entity_poly.entity_id
_entity_poly.type
_entity_poly.pdbx_seq_one_letter_code
_entity_poly.pdbx_strand_id
1 'polypeptide(L)'
;MSEFQRLRCRVAFHALQFRSEIQTLGRQMVERLRAWGQPFLSYHPGLVRDTLAYHGCAELFQDVHTELIQYRRAQMIRQGIISDELNVDSHLQRENGSCPLMPEEVGLLLRAMGYPSKTIIYLAGSQTFGGQRLLIPLRAMFANLVDRTSLCSKTELSDLVGPETPLPSDIFQLPRPKSESEIKEEWSRAGPRPRPLPPPPERRIYPHEKEGWYGWITETDKEPNPSPRDLRMQAHRLLWDALDYIISVEADAFFPGFNNDGSGWPDFSGLVMGQRLYERASSRTYRPDRKTIAALFDITRGNMYHPKHDWTLSVKEHLNKSLSEEGLIRQSLLSKPNSFLSHPLPECSCRISSLELTKQTEGKD
;
A
#
# COMPACT_ATOMS: atom_id res chain seq x y z
N MET A 1 20.65 -16.15 -26.65
CA MET A 1 20.51 -15.21 -25.50
C MET A 1 19.05 -14.91 -25.17
N SER A 2 18.17 -14.63 -26.15
CA SER A 2 16.73 -14.36 -25.92
C SER A 2 15.96 -15.52 -25.27
N GLU A 3 16.23 -16.77 -25.68
CA GLU A 3 15.55 -17.95 -25.14
C GLU A 3 15.86 -18.19 -23.65
N PHE A 4 17.10 -17.92 -23.23
CA PHE A 4 17.47 -17.99 -21.82
C PHE A 4 16.78 -16.91 -20.98
N GLN A 5 16.61 -15.70 -21.51
CA GLN A 5 15.85 -14.65 -20.81
C GLN A 5 14.36 -15.00 -20.71
N ARG A 6 13.79 -15.61 -21.76
CA ARG A 6 12.40 -16.12 -21.72
C ARG A 6 12.24 -17.22 -20.68
N LEU A 7 13.18 -18.17 -20.65
CA LEU A 7 13.19 -19.22 -19.63
C LEU A 7 13.31 -18.62 -18.23
N ARG A 8 14.24 -17.69 -18.00
CA ARG A 8 14.41 -16.99 -16.71
C ARG A 8 13.11 -16.29 -16.28
N CYS A 9 12.47 -15.56 -17.19
CA CYS A 9 11.22 -14.86 -16.92
C CYS A 9 10.13 -15.84 -16.48
N ARG A 10 9.84 -16.87 -17.30
CA ARG A 10 8.79 -17.87 -17.00
C ARG A 10 9.08 -18.65 -15.72
N VAL A 11 10.32 -19.11 -15.55
CA VAL A 11 10.72 -19.86 -14.35
C VAL A 11 10.51 -19.03 -13.10
N ALA A 12 10.82 -17.73 -13.11
CA ALA A 12 10.64 -16.88 -11.94
C ALA A 12 9.16 -16.74 -11.52
N PHE A 13 8.22 -16.63 -12.48
CA PHE A 13 6.78 -16.63 -12.16
C PHE A 13 6.28 -18.01 -11.71
N HIS A 14 6.78 -19.10 -12.29
CA HIS A 14 6.39 -20.47 -11.88
C HIS A 14 7.02 -20.92 -10.55
N ALA A 15 8.18 -20.37 -10.19
CA ALA A 15 8.92 -20.72 -8.98
C ALA A 15 8.32 -20.09 -7.71
N LEU A 16 7.50 -19.03 -7.85
CA LEU A 16 6.80 -18.44 -6.72
C LEU A 16 5.69 -19.39 -6.25
N GLN A 17 6.02 -20.21 -5.26
CA GLN A 17 5.08 -21.13 -4.62
C GLN A 17 5.03 -20.85 -3.12
N PHE A 18 3.89 -20.36 -2.65
CA PHE A 18 3.63 -20.23 -1.22
C PHE A 18 3.44 -21.60 -0.57
N ARG A 19 3.63 -21.63 0.76
CA ARG A 19 3.29 -22.78 1.60
C ARG A 19 1.84 -23.24 1.36
N SER A 20 1.59 -24.55 1.47
CA SER A 20 0.28 -25.14 1.16
C SER A 20 -0.85 -24.58 2.02
N GLU A 21 -0.56 -24.20 3.26
CA GLU A 21 -1.51 -23.58 4.18
C GLU A 21 -1.95 -22.19 3.69
N ILE A 22 -0.99 -21.37 3.21
CA ILE A 22 -1.27 -20.06 2.60
C ILE A 22 -2.11 -20.23 1.32
N GLN A 23 -1.73 -21.17 0.47
CA GLN A 23 -2.48 -21.44 -0.77
C GLN A 23 -3.92 -21.90 -0.49
N THR A 24 -4.09 -22.78 0.49
CA THR A 24 -5.41 -23.33 0.85
C THR A 24 -6.31 -22.25 1.43
N LEU A 25 -5.81 -21.48 2.40
CA LEU A 25 -6.57 -20.39 3.00
C LEU A 25 -6.84 -19.27 1.98
N GLY A 26 -5.85 -18.90 1.16
CA GLY A 26 -6.01 -17.91 0.09
C GLY A 26 -7.11 -18.30 -0.92
N ARG A 27 -7.16 -19.57 -1.34
CA ARG A 27 -8.26 -20.08 -2.18
C ARG A 27 -9.62 -19.99 -1.49
N GLN A 28 -9.71 -20.38 -0.22
CA GLN A 28 -10.95 -20.28 0.55
C GLN A 28 -11.42 -18.82 0.69
N MET A 29 -10.51 -17.86 0.88
CA MET A 29 -10.85 -16.43 0.91
C MET A 29 -11.43 -15.96 -0.43
N VAL A 30 -10.83 -16.38 -1.55
CA VAL A 30 -11.35 -16.08 -2.89
C VAL A 30 -12.73 -16.72 -3.11
N GLU A 31 -12.93 -17.97 -2.68
CA GLU A 31 -14.23 -18.64 -2.73
C GLU A 31 -15.29 -17.90 -1.91
N ARG A 32 -14.96 -17.42 -0.71
CA ARG A 32 -15.86 -16.61 0.15
C ARG A 32 -16.27 -15.31 -0.54
N LEU A 33 -15.31 -14.60 -1.17
CA LEU A 33 -15.59 -13.38 -1.93
C LEU A 33 -16.49 -13.67 -3.13
N ARG A 34 -16.20 -14.72 -3.90
CA ARG A 34 -16.99 -15.13 -5.07
C ARG A 34 -18.38 -15.64 -4.69
N ALA A 35 -18.55 -16.23 -3.50
CA ALA A 35 -19.84 -16.72 -3.00
C ALA A 35 -20.87 -15.60 -2.79
N TRP A 36 -20.46 -14.33 -2.72
CA TRP A 36 -21.38 -13.18 -2.71
C TRP A 36 -22.04 -12.92 -4.09
N GLY A 37 -21.66 -13.67 -5.14
CA GLY A 37 -22.35 -13.67 -6.43
C GLY A 37 -22.11 -12.43 -7.29
N GLN A 38 -21.08 -11.64 -6.98
CA GLN A 38 -20.71 -10.45 -7.75
C GLN A 38 -19.18 -10.32 -7.85
N PRO A 39 -18.66 -9.60 -8.86
CA PRO A 39 -17.23 -9.37 -9.01
C PRO A 39 -16.68 -8.56 -7.84
N PHE A 40 -15.39 -8.73 -7.54
CA PHE A 40 -14.70 -7.94 -6.54
C PHE A 40 -13.43 -7.28 -7.10
N LEU A 41 -13.15 -6.09 -6.58
CA LEU A 41 -11.94 -5.33 -6.88
C LEU A 41 -10.97 -5.47 -5.70
N SER A 42 -9.70 -5.75 -5.97
CA SER A 42 -8.65 -5.62 -4.96
C SER A 42 -7.99 -4.25 -5.05
N TYR A 43 -7.85 -3.58 -3.91
CA TYR A 43 -7.18 -2.29 -3.76
C TYR A 43 -6.03 -2.42 -2.76
N HIS A 44 -4.82 -2.10 -3.20
CA HIS A 44 -3.65 -2.01 -2.33
C HIS A 44 -3.24 -0.54 -2.19
N PRO A 45 -3.39 0.11 -1.01
CA PRO A 45 -3.07 1.53 -0.85
C PRO A 45 -1.60 1.88 -1.09
N GLY A 46 -0.69 0.99 -0.70
CA GLY A 46 0.76 1.28 -0.73
C GLY A 46 1.20 2.38 0.25
N LEU A 47 0.38 2.65 1.28
CA LEU A 47 0.69 3.61 2.35
C LEU A 47 1.54 2.92 3.41
N VAL A 48 2.81 2.70 3.10
CA VAL A 48 3.80 2.16 4.03
C VAL A 48 4.69 3.30 4.50
N ARG A 49 4.98 3.35 5.81
CA ARG A 49 5.76 4.44 6.40
C ARG A 49 7.11 4.65 5.73
N ASP A 50 7.86 3.57 5.52
CA ASP A 50 9.19 3.65 4.93
C ASP A 50 9.14 4.17 3.50
N THR A 51 8.13 3.77 2.73
CA THR A 51 7.85 4.28 1.40
C THR A 51 7.50 5.77 1.40
N LEU A 52 6.64 6.20 2.33
CA LEU A 52 6.27 7.62 2.49
C LEU A 52 7.49 8.48 2.88
N ALA A 53 8.35 7.95 3.76
CA ALA A 53 9.60 8.60 4.16
C ALA A 53 10.60 8.67 3.01
N TYR A 54 10.71 7.62 2.20
CA TYR A 54 11.57 7.57 1.03
C TYR A 54 11.23 8.65 0.01
N HIS A 55 9.95 8.80 -0.33
CA HIS A 55 9.50 9.79 -1.32
C HIS A 55 9.25 11.18 -0.74
N GLY A 56 9.41 11.38 0.58
CA GLY A 56 9.21 12.67 1.22
C GLY A 56 7.74 13.13 1.21
N CYS A 57 6.80 12.20 1.40
CA CYS A 57 5.35 12.44 1.33
C CYS A 57 4.73 12.65 2.73
N ALA A 58 5.39 13.45 3.57
CA ALA A 58 4.97 13.64 4.97
C ALA A 58 3.66 14.43 5.09
N GLU A 59 3.46 15.45 4.26
CA GLU A 59 2.31 16.37 4.33
C GLU A 59 1.02 15.79 3.73
N LEU A 60 1.05 14.54 3.24
CA LEU A 60 -0.19 13.77 3.00
C LEU A 60 -0.98 13.57 4.30
N PHE A 61 -0.28 13.65 5.43
CA PHE A 61 -0.84 13.62 6.76
C PHE A 61 -0.79 15.03 7.34
N GLN A 62 -1.80 15.37 8.14
CA GLN A 62 -1.93 16.66 8.82
C GLN A 62 -2.04 16.45 10.34
N ASP A 63 -1.30 15.47 10.85
CA ASP A 63 -1.33 15.04 12.25
C ASP A 63 0.06 14.48 12.65
N VAL A 64 0.13 13.72 13.76
CA VAL A 64 1.37 13.13 14.27
C VAL A 64 2.11 12.24 13.26
N HIS A 65 1.43 11.76 12.22
CA HIS A 65 2.04 10.91 11.19
C HIS A 65 3.05 11.68 10.33
N THR A 66 2.91 13.00 10.20
CA THR A 66 3.88 13.85 9.49
C THR A 66 5.26 13.79 10.15
N GLU A 67 5.29 13.97 11.48
CA GLU A 67 6.52 13.91 12.29
C GLU A 67 7.16 12.52 12.22
N LEU A 68 6.35 11.46 12.24
CA LEU A 68 6.83 10.09 12.10
C LEU A 68 7.51 9.82 10.76
N ILE A 69 6.96 10.35 9.67
CA ILE A 69 7.53 10.21 8.33
C ILE A 69 8.85 10.98 8.25
N GLN A 70 8.87 12.23 8.73
CA GLN A 70 10.08 13.07 8.73
C GLN A 70 11.20 12.45 9.58
N TYR A 71 10.85 11.95 10.77
CA TYR A 71 11.79 11.25 11.64
C TYR A 71 12.38 10.01 10.95
N ARG A 72 11.53 9.18 10.34
CA ARG A 72 11.97 8.00 9.60
C ARG A 72 12.88 8.39 8.43
N ARG A 73 12.56 9.45 7.69
CA ARG A 73 13.40 9.97 6.61
C ARG A 73 14.78 10.40 7.13
N ALA A 74 14.84 11.10 8.26
CA ALA A 74 16.10 11.50 8.89
C ALA A 74 16.98 10.28 9.22
N GLN A 75 16.39 9.18 9.69
CA GLN A 75 17.13 7.94 9.90
C GLN A 75 17.65 7.34 8.60
N MET A 76 16.82 7.28 7.55
CA MET A 76 17.22 6.73 6.25
C MET A 76 18.38 7.52 5.62
N ILE A 77 18.39 8.85 5.78
CA ILE A 77 19.52 9.71 5.38
C ILE A 77 20.77 9.38 6.19
N ARG A 78 20.66 9.26 7.52
CA ARG A 78 21.80 8.87 8.39
C ARG A 78 22.37 7.49 8.04
N GLN A 79 21.53 6.59 7.55
CA GLN A 79 21.91 5.24 7.12
C GLN A 79 22.48 5.21 5.69
N GLY A 80 22.46 6.33 4.97
CA GLY A 80 22.90 6.40 3.57
C GLY A 80 21.97 5.70 2.58
N ILE A 81 20.72 5.42 2.96
CA ILE A 81 19.69 4.86 2.07
C ILE A 81 19.18 5.93 1.10
N ILE A 82 19.08 7.18 1.59
CA ILE A 82 18.61 8.33 0.83
C ILE A 82 19.71 9.40 0.83
N SER A 83 20.03 9.94 -0.34
CA SER A 83 21.00 11.04 -0.52
C SER A 83 20.35 12.42 -0.58
N ASP A 84 19.02 12.49 -0.62
CA ASP A 84 18.24 13.72 -0.72
C ASP A 84 18.14 14.49 0.60
N GLU A 85 17.59 15.71 0.52
CA GLU A 85 17.34 16.58 1.67
C GLU A 85 16.28 16.00 2.63
N LEU A 86 16.39 16.38 3.90
CA LEU A 86 15.43 16.00 4.94
C LEU A 86 14.06 16.66 4.73
N ASN A 87 14.06 17.98 4.47
CA ASN A 87 12.84 18.72 4.24
C ASN A 87 12.56 18.75 2.73
N VAL A 88 11.53 18.02 2.31
CA VAL A 88 11.10 17.93 0.92
C VAL A 88 9.67 18.45 0.84
N ASP A 89 9.41 19.30 -0.14
CA ASP A 89 8.07 19.75 -0.47
C ASP A 89 7.22 18.55 -0.91
N SER A 90 6.34 18.09 -0.01
CA SER A 90 5.48 16.94 -0.25
C SER A 90 4.45 17.22 -1.35
N HIS A 91 4.03 18.48 -1.50
CA HIS A 91 3.12 18.88 -2.58
C HIS A 91 3.81 18.73 -3.94
N LEU A 92 5.05 19.18 -4.07
CA LEU A 92 5.83 19.01 -5.31
C LEU A 92 6.06 17.52 -5.64
N GLN A 93 6.38 16.70 -4.63
CA GLN A 93 6.54 15.25 -4.83
C GLN A 93 5.25 14.57 -5.29
N ARG A 94 4.12 15.01 -4.74
CA ARG A 94 2.79 14.54 -5.15
C ARG A 94 2.44 14.97 -6.57
N GLU A 95 2.69 16.22 -6.94
CA GLU A 95 2.50 16.72 -8.31
C GLU A 95 3.39 15.98 -9.32
N ASN A 96 4.59 15.55 -8.90
CA ASN A 96 5.48 14.71 -9.71
C ASN A 96 5.06 13.23 -9.76
N GLY A 97 4.03 12.82 -9.01
CA GLY A 97 3.54 11.44 -8.97
C GLY A 97 4.39 10.49 -8.12
N SER A 98 5.29 11.02 -7.29
CA SER A 98 6.15 10.26 -6.37
C SER A 98 5.39 9.77 -5.12
N CYS A 99 4.23 10.36 -4.82
CA CYS A 99 3.46 10.02 -3.62
C CYS A 99 2.29 9.05 -3.91
N PRO A 100 1.95 8.14 -2.98
CA PRO A 100 0.76 7.29 -3.09
C PRO A 100 -0.55 8.07 -3.28
N LEU A 101 -1.53 7.45 -3.95
CA LEU A 101 -2.90 7.94 -3.98
C LEU A 101 -3.60 7.63 -2.65
N MET A 102 -4.27 8.63 -2.07
CA MET A 102 -5.02 8.45 -0.83
C MET A 102 -6.29 7.61 -1.07
N PRO A 103 -6.79 6.84 -0.07
CA PRO A 103 -7.98 6.00 -0.25
C PRO A 103 -9.23 6.79 -0.65
N GLU A 104 -9.35 8.04 -0.19
CA GLU A 104 -10.38 8.98 -0.59
C GLU A 104 -10.34 9.27 -2.10
N GLU A 105 -9.16 9.58 -2.63
CA GLU A 105 -8.94 9.85 -4.05
C GLU A 105 -9.28 8.62 -4.89
N VAL A 106 -8.80 7.45 -4.48
CA VAL A 106 -9.09 6.19 -5.17
C VAL A 106 -10.59 5.91 -5.17
N GLY A 107 -11.28 6.16 -4.07
CA GLY A 107 -12.73 5.98 -4.01
C GLY A 107 -13.48 6.88 -5.00
N LEU A 108 -13.05 8.14 -5.15
CA LEU A 108 -13.62 9.07 -6.12
C LEU A 108 -13.32 8.67 -7.57
N LEU A 109 -12.10 8.20 -7.85
CA LEU A 109 -11.72 7.66 -9.15
C LEU A 109 -12.58 6.43 -9.53
N LEU A 110 -12.82 5.52 -8.58
CA LEU A 110 -13.68 4.35 -8.80
C LEU A 110 -15.14 4.77 -9.05
N ARG A 111 -15.67 5.74 -8.30
CA ARG A 111 -17.00 6.29 -8.57
C ARG A 111 -17.09 6.93 -9.96
N ALA A 112 -16.06 7.69 -10.35
CA ALA A 112 -15.97 8.28 -11.69
C ALA A 112 -15.96 7.21 -12.79
N MET A 113 -15.27 6.08 -12.57
CA MET A 113 -15.29 4.93 -13.46
C MET A 113 -16.64 4.20 -13.54
N GLY A 114 -17.60 4.53 -12.66
CA GLY A 114 -18.93 3.95 -12.63
C GLY A 114 -19.07 2.73 -11.74
N TYR A 115 -18.12 2.46 -10.83
CA TYR A 115 -18.30 1.41 -9.83
C TYR A 115 -19.44 1.80 -8.88
N PRO A 116 -20.46 0.94 -8.68
CA PRO A 116 -21.55 1.23 -7.75
C PRO A 116 -21.07 1.15 -6.30
N SER A 117 -21.77 1.83 -5.37
CA SER A 117 -21.44 1.82 -3.93
C SER A 117 -21.50 0.43 -3.28
N LYS A 118 -22.20 -0.53 -3.90
CA LYS A 118 -22.26 -1.94 -3.49
C LYS A 118 -21.06 -2.79 -3.96
N THR A 119 -20.13 -2.22 -4.72
CA THR A 119 -18.93 -2.93 -5.20
C THR A 119 -18.19 -3.54 -4.01
N ILE A 120 -17.81 -4.81 -4.12
CA ILE A 120 -16.93 -5.45 -3.15
C ILE A 120 -15.52 -4.97 -3.40
N ILE A 121 -14.92 -4.33 -2.40
CA ILE A 121 -13.52 -3.94 -2.45
C ILE A 121 -12.77 -4.73 -1.38
N TYR A 122 -11.85 -5.60 -1.83
CA TYR A 122 -10.88 -6.24 -0.96
C TYR A 122 -9.71 -5.27 -0.73
N LEU A 123 -9.47 -4.90 0.52
CA LEU A 123 -8.32 -4.10 0.92
C LEU A 123 -7.13 -5.03 1.16
N ALA A 124 -6.15 -4.96 0.27
CA ALA A 124 -4.90 -5.69 0.37
C ALA A 124 -3.83 -4.89 1.13
N GLY A 125 -2.92 -5.60 1.76
CA GLY A 125 -1.76 -5.06 2.48
C GLY A 125 -1.87 -5.36 3.96
N SER A 126 -0.82 -5.97 4.51
CA SER A 126 -0.73 -6.34 5.92
C SER A 126 -0.67 -5.14 6.87
N GLN A 127 -0.31 -3.96 6.34
CA GLN A 127 -0.23 -2.70 7.06
C GLN A 127 -0.65 -1.53 6.17
N THR A 128 -1.41 -0.60 6.77
CA THR A 128 -1.67 0.72 6.19
C THR A 128 -1.28 1.77 7.24
N PHE A 129 -0.27 2.57 6.94
CA PHE A 129 0.15 3.69 7.78
C PHE A 129 -0.99 4.73 7.87
N GLY A 130 -1.26 5.25 9.06
CA GLY A 130 -2.49 6.01 9.35
C GLY A 130 -3.70 5.14 9.73
N GLY A 131 -3.61 3.83 9.52
CA GLY A 131 -4.59 2.84 9.98
C GLY A 131 -6.01 3.05 9.41
N GLN A 132 -6.99 2.63 10.19
CA GLN A 132 -8.40 2.61 9.78
C GLN A 132 -8.99 4.01 9.51
N ARG A 133 -8.39 5.08 10.08
CA ARG A 133 -8.84 6.46 9.88
C ARG A 133 -8.80 6.87 8.41
N LEU A 134 -7.76 6.49 7.69
CA LEU A 134 -7.61 6.84 6.27
C LEU A 134 -8.62 6.14 5.36
N LEU A 135 -9.21 5.04 5.83
CA LEU A 135 -10.17 4.25 5.06
C LEU A 135 -11.61 4.73 5.24
N ILE A 136 -11.87 5.66 6.17
CA ILE A 136 -13.22 6.19 6.45
C ILE A 136 -13.89 6.75 5.18
N PRO A 137 -13.24 7.62 4.38
CA PRO A 137 -13.88 8.14 3.17
C PRO A 137 -14.17 7.05 2.14
N LEU A 138 -13.27 6.06 2.00
CA LEU A 138 -13.47 4.93 1.10
C LEU A 138 -14.67 4.07 1.53
N ARG A 139 -14.80 3.79 2.83
CA ARG A 139 -15.96 3.08 3.41
C ARG A 139 -17.27 3.84 3.23
N ALA A 140 -17.23 5.17 3.33
CA ALA A 140 -18.41 6.00 3.11
C ALA A 140 -18.90 5.93 1.64
N MET A 141 -17.99 5.73 0.69
CA MET A 141 -18.33 5.56 -0.73
C MET A 141 -18.70 4.11 -1.11
N PHE A 142 -18.06 3.13 -0.50
CA PHE A 142 -18.25 1.71 -0.77
C PHE A 142 -18.50 0.94 0.53
N ALA A 143 -19.74 0.51 0.72
CA ALA A 143 -20.17 -0.16 1.96
C ALA A 143 -19.52 -1.54 2.15
N ASN A 144 -19.17 -2.22 1.04
CA ASN A 144 -18.60 -3.57 1.03
C ASN A 144 -17.07 -3.56 0.97
N LEU A 145 -16.43 -2.73 1.80
CA LEU A 145 -14.97 -2.74 1.99
C LEU A 145 -14.59 -3.83 3.00
N VAL A 146 -13.90 -4.85 2.52
CA VAL A 146 -13.54 -6.05 3.30
C VAL A 146 -12.03 -6.27 3.27
N ASP A 147 -11.51 -6.91 4.30
CA ASP A 147 -10.09 -7.26 4.42
C ASP A 147 -9.93 -8.69 4.95
N ARG A 148 -8.68 -9.16 5.07
CA ARG A 148 -8.36 -10.47 5.63
C ARG A 148 -9.03 -10.74 6.99
N THR A 149 -9.14 -9.74 7.86
CA THR A 149 -9.71 -9.91 9.21
C THR A 149 -11.22 -10.12 9.19
N SER A 150 -11.89 -9.62 8.14
CA SER A 150 -13.31 -9.87 7.91
C SER A 150 -13.60 -11.19 7.20
N LEU A 151 -12.64 -11.71 6.42
CA LEU A 151 -12.80 -12.95 5.66
C LEU A 151 -12.34 -14.20 6.43
N CYS A 152 -11.42 -14.05 7.39
CA CYS A 152 -10.85 -15.16 8.15
C CYS A 152 -11.19 -15.07 9.63
N SER A 153 -11.37 -16.24 10.24
CA SER A 153 -11.42 -16.39 11.69
C SER A 153 -10.04 -16.18 12.33
N LYS A 154 -10.03 -15.82 13.61
CA LYS A 154 -8.79 -15.70 14.38
C LYS A 154 -8.01 -17.02 14.44
N THR A 155 -8.71 -18.15 14.46
CA THR A 155 -8.11 -19.50 14.45
C THR A 155 -7.41 -19.77 13.14
N GLU A 156 -8.04 -19.53 11.99
CA GLU A 156 -7.40 -19.72 10.68
C GLU A 156 -6.12 -18.88 10.53
N LEU A 157 -6.13 -17.64 11.01
CA LEU A 157 -4.96 -16.78 10.98
C LEU A 157 -3.87 -17.25 11.96
N SER A 158 -4.24 -17.79 13.12
CA SER A 158 -3.31 -18.36 14.08
C SER A 158 -2.68 -19.65 13.56
N ASP A 159 -3.45 -20.52 12.91
CA ASP A 159 -2.99 -21.78 12.34
C ASP A 159 -1.97 -21.54 11.22
N LEU A 160 -2.14 -20.45 10.46
CA LEU A 160 -1.19 -20.03 9.43
C LEU A 160 0.19 -19.67 9.98
N VAL A 161 0.21 -18.98 11.12
CA VAL A 161 1.43 -18.60 11.84
C VAL A 161 2.08 -19.85 12.44
N GLY A 162 1.26 -20.74 13.01
CA GLY A 162 1.71 -21.92 13.73
C GLY A 162 2.07 -21.61 15.19
N PRO A 163 2.65 -22.60 15.91
CA PRO A 163 2.96 -22.46 17.32
C PRO A 163 4.10 -21.46 17.54
N GLU A 164 3.90 -20.55 18.50
CA GLU A 164 4.90 -19.53 18.85
C GLU A 164 5.34 -19.62 20.29
N THR A 165 6.63 -19.35 20.54
CA THR A 165 7.15 -19.23 21.90
C THR A 165 6.46 -18.06 22.62
N PRO A 166 5.91 -18.24 23.83
CA PRO A 166 5.35 -17.15 24.61
C PRO A 166 6.40 -16.05 24.82
N LEU A 167 6.04 -14.81 24.47
CA LEU A 167 6.85 -13.65 24.86
C LEU A 167 6.45 -13.23 26.28
N PRO A 168 7.38 -12.67 27.08
CA PRO A 168 7.03 -12.07 28.36
C PRO A 168 5.86 -11.10 28.18
N SER A 169 4.85 -11.21 29.05
CA SER A 169 3.81 -10.19 29.14
C SER A 169 4.49 -8.88 29.49
N ASP A 170 4.22 -7.83 28.73
CA ASP A 170 4.68 -6.49 29.05
C ASP A 170 4.01 -6.10 30.37
N ILE A 171 4.71 -6.27 31.49
CA ILE A 171 4.23 -5.78 32.78
C ILE A 171 4.36 -4.27 32.68
N PHE A 172 3.27 -3.61 32.28
CA PHE A 172 3.20 -2.16 32.30
C PHE A 172 3.50 -1.70 33.73
N GLN A 173 4.72 -1.24 33.98
CA GLN A 173 5.06 -0.58 35.22
C GLN A 173 4.38 0.79 35.16
N LEU A 174 3.36 0.97 36.00
CA LEU A 174 2.77 2.29 36.23
C LEU A 174 3.91 3.27 36.53
N PRO A 175 3.96 4.44 35.84
CA PRO A 175 4.89 5.49 36.22
C PRO A 175 4.71 5.76 37.72
N ARG A 176 5.82 5.76 38.46
CA ARG A 176 5.78 6.12 39.87
C ARG A 176 5.13 7.51 40.01
N PRO A 177 4.23 7.72 40.97
CA PRO A 177 3.71 9.06 41.25
C PRO A 177 4.89 10.02 41.48
N LYS A 178 5.02 11.04 40.62
CA LYS A 178 6.03 12.10 40.77
C LYS A 178 5.74 12.86 42.08
N SER A 179 6.78 13.15 42.84
CA SER A 179 6.70 13.99 44.03
C SER A 179 6.42 15.45 43.66
N GLU A 180 5.85 16.24 44.58
CA GLU A 180 5.58 17.67 44.33
C GLU A 180 6.83 18.47 43.93
N SER A 181 8.01 18.06 44.41
CA SER A 181 9.30 18.66 44.04
C SER A 181 9.69 18.38 42.58
N GLU A 182 9.49 17.15 42.10
CA GLU A 182 9.79 16.77 40.71
C GLU A 182 8.86 17.49 39.73
N ILE A 183 7.58 17.63 40.09
CA ILE A 183 6.59 18.37 39.30
C ILE A 183 6.99 19.85 39.18
N LYS A 184 7.44 20.47 40.27
CA LYS A 184 7.92 21.87 40.26
C LYS A 184 9.17 22.06 39.41
N GLU A 185 10.09 21.10 39.44
CA GLU A 185 11.33 21.17 38.67
C GLU A 185 11.06 21.01 37.16
N GLU A 186 10.21 20.07 36.78
CA GLU A 186 9.76 19.88 35.40
C GLU A 186 9.00 21.11 34.87
N TRP A 187 8.15 21.71 35.72
CA TRP A 187 7.48 22.98 35.44
C TRP A 187 8.46 24.12 35.17
N SER A 188 9.57 24.19 35.92
CA SER A 188 10.58 25.23 35.73
C SER A 188 11.40 25.07 34.45
N ARG A 189 11.50 23.85 33.90
CA ARG A 189 12.24 23.55 32.66
C ARG A 189 11.36 23.65 31.39
N ALA A 190 10.04 23.65 31.53
CA ALA A 190 9.13 23.76 30.39
C ALA A 190 9.24 25.15 29.76
N GLY A 191 9.62 25.20 28.46
CA GLY A 191 9.83 26.43 27.71
C GLY A 191 8.58 27.34 27.60
N PRO A 192 8.71 28.52 26.97
CA PRO A 192 7.68 29.56 26.97
C PRO A 192 6.45 29.13 26.17
N ARG A 193 5.45 28.53 26.84
CA ARG A 193 4.09 28.36 26.30
C ARG A 193 3.16 29.45 26.83
N PRO A 194 2.18 29.95 26.04
CA PRO A 194 1.17 30.88 26.54
C PRO A 194 0.33 30.21 27.64
N ARG A 195 0.14 30.89 28.78
CA ARG A 195 -0.73 30.43 29.89
C ARG A 195 -2.20 30.73 29.56
N PRO A 196 -3.17 29.83 29.83
CA PRO A 196 -3.52 29.48 31.21
C PRO A 196 -3.85 27.99 31.52
N LEU A 197 -3.91 27.74 32.84
CA LEU A 197 -4.11 26.50 33.61
C LEU A 197 -2.94 25.50 33.62
N PRO A 198 -2.67 24.85 34.78
CA PRO A 198 -1.79 23.70 34.82
C PRO A 198 -2.35 22.66 33.84
N PRO A 199 -1.49 21.96 33.07
CA PRO A 199 -1.95 20.89 32.21
C PRO A 199 -2.78 19.94 33.07
N PRO A 200 -3.92 19.43 32.58
CA PRO A 200 -4.59 18.35 33.27
C PRO A 200 -3.56 17.27 33.60
N PRO A 201 -3.64 16.65 34.80
CA PRO A 201 -2.71 15.59 35.18
C PRO A 201 -2.60 14.60 34.02
N GLU A 202 -1.36 14.16 33.72
CA GLU A 202 -1.10 13.25 32.62
C GLU A 202 -2.19 12.18 32.58
N ARG A 203 -2.99 12.18 31.50
CA ARG A 203 -4.03 11.19 31.34
C ARG A 203 -3.35 9.82 31.33
N ARG A 204 -4.01 8.83 31.92
CA ARG A 204 -3.53 7.45 31.85
C ARG A 204 -3.32 7.10 30.37
N ILE A 205 -2.08 6.86 29.97
CA ILE A 205 -1.77 6.28 28.67
C ILE A 205 -2.11 4.81 28.79
N TYR A 206 -3.19 4.39 28.13
CA TYR A 206 -3.58 2.99 28.15
C TYR A 206 -2.56 2.14 27.37
N PRO A 207 -2.39 0.86 27.72
CA PRO A 207 -1.50 -0.03 26.97
C PRO A 207 -1.77 -0.01 25.47
N HIS A 208 -3.03 0.03 25.04
CA HIS A 208 -3.40 0.12 23.62
C HIS A 208 -3.02 1.46 22.95
N GLU A 209 -2.76 2.52 23.71
CA GLU A 209 -2.23 3.79 23.21
C GLU A 209 -0.70 3.75 23.05
N LYS A 210 -0.01 2.83 23.75
CA LYS A 210 1.37 2.44 23.47
C LYS A 210 1.48 1.27 22.48
N GLU A 211 0.40 0.52 22.24
CA GLU A 211 0.32 -0.52 21.22
C GLU A 211 0.33 0.12 19.83
N GLY A 212 1.52 0.51 19.42
CA GLY A 212 1.75 1.21 18.18
C GLY A 212 3.19 1.65 18.12
N TRP A 213 3.75 1.58 16.92
CA TRP A 213 5.12 2.00 16.64
C TRP A 213 5.39 3.51 16.88
N TYR A 214 4.47 4.25 17.49
CA TYR A 214 4.52 5.71 17.68
C TYR A 214 4.35 6.15 19.14
N GLY A 215 4.09 5.22 20.07
CA GLY A 215 3.94 5.55 21.49
C GLY A 215 5.20 6.16 22.14
N TRP A 216 6.37 5.90 21.55
CA TRP A 216 7.65 6.43 22.02
C TRP A 216 7.86 7.92 21.70
N ILE A 217 7.12 8.51 20.74
CA ILE A 217 7.31 9.92 20.36
C ILE A 217 7.05 10.85 21.56
N THR A 218 6.17 10.43 22.48
CA THR A 218 5.89 11.21 23.69
C THR A 218 6.87 10.97 24.82
N GLU A 219 7.79 10.00 24.67
CA GLU A 219 8.70 9.54 25.73
C GLU A 219 10.17 9.82 25.40
N THR A 220 10.58 9.62 24.15
CA THR A 220 11.99 9.70 23.73
C THR A 220 12.14 10.42 22.38
N ASP A 221 13.19 11.24 22.27
CA ASP A 221 13.58 11.88 20.99
C ASP A 221 14.17 10.88 19.96
N LYS A 222 14.30 9.61 20.35
CA LYS A 222 14.83 8.52 19.52
C LYS A 222 13.83 7.37 19.48
N GLU A 223 13.59 6.86 18.28
CA GLU A 223 12.83 5.64 18.09
C GLU A 223 13.57 4.47 18.76
N PRO A 224 12.87 3.68 19.59
CA PRO A 224 13.44 2.49 20.19
C PRO A 224 13.69 1.42 19.12
N ASN A 225 14.68 0.56 19.37
CA ASN A 225 14.84 -0.63 18.55
C ASN A 225 13.57 -1.49 18.60
N PRO A 226 13.21 -2.18 17.50
CA PRO A 226 12.01 -3.00 17.46
C PRO A 226 12.07 -4.08 18.54
N SER A 227 10.98 -4.23 19.30
CA SER A 227 10.87 -5.28 20.31
C SER A 227 10.77 -6.66 19.65
N PRO A 228 11.02 -7.77 20.38
CA PRO A 228 10.75 -9.11 19.88
C PRO A 228 9.31 -9.31 19.39
N ARG A 229 8.35 -8.58 19.99
CA ARG A 229 6.95 -8.58 19.55
C ARG A 229 6.78 -7.87 18.21
N ASP A 230 7.45 -6.74 17.99
CA ASP A 230 7.40 -6.02 16.71
C ASP A 230 7.98 -6.86 15.58
N LEU A 231 9.12 -7.51 15.82
CA LEU A 231 9.76 -8.40 14.85
C LEU A 231 8.87 -9.62 14.53
N ARG A 232 8.21 -10.18 15.54
CA ARG A 232 7.24 -11.27 15.35
C ARG A 232 6.04 -10.83 14.54
N MET A 233 5.46 -9.68 14.86
CA MET A 233 4.35 -9.11 14.09
C MET A 233 4.77 -8.79 12.64
N GLN A 234 6.01 -8.36 12.42
CA GLN A 234 6.55 -8.20 11.07
C GLN A 234 6.60 -9.52 10.31
N ALA A 235 7.00 -10.62 10.96
CA ALA A 235 6.97 -11.95 10.35
C ALA A 235 5.53 -12.41 10.01
N HIS A 236 4.55 -12.15 10.89
CA HIS A 236 3.14 -12.44 10.62
C HIS A 236 2.61 -11.66 9.42
N ARG A 237 2.98 -10.37 9.34
CA ARG A 237 2.60 -9.50 8.22
C ARG A 237 3.05 -10.06 6.87
N LEU A 238 4.25 -10.63 6.78
CA LEU A 238 4.72 -11.28 5.54
C LEU A 238 3.84 -12.47 5.11
N LEU A 239 3.36 -13.28 6.06
CA LEU A 239 2.42 -14.37 5.78
C LEU A 239 1.07 -13.84 5.30
N TRP A 240 0.62 -12.72 5.87
CA TRP A 240 -0.61 -12.07 5.48
C TRP A 240 -0.52 -11.39 4.11
N ASP A 241 0.61 -10.75 3.80
CA ASP A 241 0.86 -10.20 2.46
C ASP A 241 0.85 -11.31 1.40
N ALA A 242 1.32 -12.52 1.73
CA ALA A 242 1.21 -13.66 0.82
C ALA A 242 -0.26 -14.08 0.54
N LEU A 243 -1.16 -14.01 1.54
CA LEU A 243 -2.60 -14.21 1.32
C LEU A 243 -3.19 -13.10 0.44
N ASP A 244 -2.88 -11.85 0.78
CA ASP A 244 -3.38 -10.67 0.07
C ASP A 244 -2.91 -10.66 -1.38
N TYR A 245 -1.70 -11.17 -1.65
CA TYR A 245 -1.17 -11.35 -3.00
C TYR A 245 -2.05 -12.31 -3.82
N ILE A 246 -2.36 -13.50 -3.27
CA ILE A 246 -3.22 -14.49 -3.96
C ILE A 246 -4.58 -13.88 -4.32
N ILE A 247 -5.20 -13.18 -3.37
CA ILE A 247 -6.52 -12.56 -3.58
C ILE A 247 -6.44 -11.45 -4.62
N SER A 248 -5.37 -10.63 -4.58
CA SER A 248 -5.17 -9.54 -5.54
C SER A 248 -4.89 -10.02 -6.95
N VAL A 249 -4.19 -11.16 -7.11
CA VAL A 249 -4.00 -11.82 -8.41
C VAL A 249 -5.32 -12.40 -8.93
N GLU A 250 -6.16 -12.96 -8.06
CA GLU A 250 -7.45 -13.58 -8.42
C GLU A 250 -8.61 -12.60 -8.62
N ALA A 251 -8.46 -11.34 -8.22
CA ALA A 251 -9.49 -10.31 -8.31
C ALA A 251 -9.92 -9.98 -9.75
N ASP A 252 -11.18 -9.61 -9.94
CA ASP A 252 -11.71 -9.22 -11.26
C ASP A 252 -11.10 -7.91 -11.76
N ALA A 253 -10.80 -7.00 -10.82
CA ALA A 253 -10.04 -5.79 -11.05
C ALA A 253 -9.00 -5.58 -9.95
N PHE A 254 -7.83 -5.03 -10.29
CA PHE A 254 -6.82 -4.60 -9.32
C PHE A 254 -6.53 -3.11 -9.50
N PHE A 255 -6.53 -2.37 -8.40
CA PHE A 255 -6.17 -0.96 -8.35
C PHE A 255 -4.97 -0.75 -7.39
N PRO A 256 -3.81 -0.33 -7.90
CA PRO A 256 -2.67 0.03 -7.06
C PRO A 256 -2.76 1.51 -6.64
N GLY A 257 -2.74 1.77 -5.34
CA GLY A 257 -2.55 3.13 -4.80
C GLY A 257 -1.11 3.62 -4.95
N PHE A 258 -0.16 2.69 -4.91
CA PHE A 258 1.25 2.93 -5.16
C PHE A 258 1.96 1.66 -5.64
N ASN A 259 3.06 1.80 -6.37
CA ASN A 259 3.83 0.68 -6.95
C ASN A 259 5.34 0.99 -7.11
N ASN A 260 5.91 1.79 -6.21
CA ASN A 260 7.32 2.15 -6.22
C ASN A 260 7.81 2.44 -4.79
N ASP A 261 8.20 1.44 -4.02
CA ASP A 261 8.64 1.65 -2.64
C ASP A 261 10.02 2.33 -2.47
N GLY A 262 10.71 2.64 -3.58
CA GLY A 262 12.04 3.24 -3.58
C GLY A 262 13.20 2.24 -3.50
N SER A 263 12.93 0.94 -3.35
CA SER A 263 13.97 -0.10 -3.21
C SER A 263 14.70 -0.45 -4.52
N GLY A 264 14.15 -0.01 -5.66
CA GLY A 264 14.58 -0.48 -6.99
C GLY A 264 14.09 -1.89 -7.35
N TRP A 265 13.40 -2.57 -6.44
CA TRP A 265 12.73 -3.85 -6.68
C TRP A 265 11.21 -3.68 -6.76
N PRO A 266 10.48 -4.61 -7.38
CA PRO A 266 9.02 -4.58 -7.38
C PRO A 266 8.46 -4.71 -5.96
N ASP A 267 7.67 -3.73 -5.55
CA ASP A 267 6.87 -3.80 -4.33
C ASP A 267 5.65 -4.72 -4.51
N PHE A 268 4.80 -4.85 -3.48
CA PHE A 268 3.59 -5.67 -3.52
C PHE A 268 2.73 -5.42 -4.77
N SER A 269 2.41 -4.15 -5.06
CA SER A 269 1.60 -3.79 -6.22
C SER A 269 2.31 -4.13 -7.52
N GLY A 270 3.62 -3.86 -7.61
CA GLY A 270 4.44 -4.20 -8.76
C GLY A 270 4.39 -5.70 -9.06
N LEU A 271 4.57 -6.55 -8.05
CA LEU A 271 4.50 -7.99 -8.18
C LEU A 271 3.10 -8.48 -8.62
N VAL A 272 2.04 -7.97 -7.98
CA VAL A 272 0.65 -8.32 -8.37
C VAL A 272 0.37 -7.92 -9.81
N MET A 273 0.76 -6.70 -10.22
CA MET A 273 0.57 -6.22 -11.59
C MET A 273 1.32 -7.09 -12.60
N GLY A 274 2.55 -7.50 -12.29
CA GLY A 274 3.34 -8.37 -13.14
C GLY A 274 2.76 -9.78 -13.25
N GLN A 275 2.36 -10.40 -12.13
CA GLN A 275 1.73 -11.72 -12.13
C GLN A 275 0.41 -11.72 -12.89
N ARG A 276 -0.45 -10.72 -12.66
CA ARG A 276 -1.71 -10.57 -13.41
C ARG A 276 -1.45 -10.44 -14.90
N LEU A 277 -0.44 -9.66 -15.30
CA LEU A 277 -0.07 -9.55 -16.72
C LEU A 277 0.49 -10.86 -17.29
N TYR A 278 1.21 -11.65 -16.49
CA TYR A 278 1.75 -12.96 -16.88
C TYR A 278 0.67 -14.02 -17.08
N GLU A 279 -0.25 -14.16 -16.13
CA GLU A 279 -1.27 -15.22 -16.14
C GLU A 279 -2.56 -14.83 -16.86
N ARG A 280 -2.98 -13.56 -16.74
CA ARG A 280 -4.29 -13.06 -17.16
C ARG A 280 -4.17 -11.64 -17.72
N ALA A 281 -3.47 -11.49 -18.84
CA ALA A 281 -3.26 -10.19 -19.48
C ALA A 281 -4.55 -9.41 -19.79
N SER A 282 -5.68 -10.10 -19.95
CA SER A 282 -7.01 -9.50 -20.17
C SER A 282 -7.71 -9.01 -18.89
N SER A 283 -7.24 -9.40 -17.70
CA SER A 283 -7.82 -8.99 -16.43
C SER A 283 -7.55 -7.50 -16.16
N ARG A 284 -8.57 -6.79 -15.66
CA ARG A 284 -8.48 -5.35 -15.41
C ARG A 284 -7.44 -5.07 -14.33
N THR A 285 -6.40 -4.34 -14.69
CA THR A 285 -5.32 -3.97 -13.78
C THR A 285 -4.98 -2.53 -14.08
N TYR A 286 -5.46 -1.61 -13.22
CA TYR A 286 -5.28 -0.19 -13.44
C TYR A 286 -3.81 0.19 -13.31
N ARG A 287 -3.36 1.14 -14.15
CA ARG A 287 -1.99 1.67 -14.14
C ARG A 287 -2.02 3.20 -14.04
N PRO A 288 -2.58 3.71 -12.93
CA PRO A 288 -2.85 5.14 -12.79
C PRO A 288 -1.57 5.96 -12.88
N ASP A 289 -1.53 6.94 -13.78
CA ASP A 289 -0.54 8.01 -13.68
C ASP A 289 -0.88 8.92 -12.51
N ARG A 290 -0.05 8.86 -11.48
CA ARG A 290 -0.21 9.70 -10.30
C ARG A 290 0.00 11.18 -10.59
N LYS A 291 0.86 11.53 -11.55
CA LYS A 291 1.06 12.92 -11.98
C LYS A 291 -0.19 13.49 -12.65
N THR A 292 -0.77 12.77 -13.60
CA THR A 292 -2.05 13.17 -14.23
C THR A 292 -3.17 13.23 -13.19
N ILE A 293 -3.24 12.26 -12.29
CA ILE A 293 -4.29 12.23 -11.26
C ILE A 293 -4.15 13.40 -10.27
N ALA A 294 -2.93 13.75 -9.86
CA ALA A 294 -2.69 14.92 -9.02
C ALA A 294 -3.23 16.19 -9.68
N ALA A 295 -2.90 16.40 -10.96
CA ALA A 295 -3.41 17.55 -11.72
C ALA A 295 -4.94 17.57 -11.84
N LEU A 296 -5.58 16.39 -12.01
CA LEU A 296 -7.04 16.29 -12.03
C LEU A 296 -7.67 16.66 -10.69
N PHE A 297 -7.07 16.26 -9.57
CA PHE A 297 -7.56 16.62 -8.24
C PHE A 297 -7.28 18.09 -7.90
N ASP A 298 -6.20 18.68 -8.41
CA ASP A 298 -5.92 20.10 -8.23
C ASP A 298 -7.00 20.99 -8.85
N ILE A 299 -7.52 20.62 -10.03
CA ILE A 299 -8.63 21.32 -10.69
C ILE A 299 -9.93 21.24 -9.86
N THR A 300 -10.11 20.18 -9.06
CA THR A 300 -11.36 19.91 -8.33
C THR A 300 -11.25 20.05 -6.81
N ARG A 301 -10.15 20.61 -6.27
CA ARG A 301 -9.93 20.77 -4.82
C ARG A 301 -11.14 21.39 -4.08
N GLY A 302 -11.81 22.37 -4.67
CA GLY A 302 -12.96 23.05 -4.06
C GLY A 302 -14.30 22.29 -4.10
N ASN A 303 -14.42 21.23 -4.92
CA ASN A 303 -15.67 20.46 -5.05
C ASN A 303 -15.41 18.99 -5.38
N MET A 304 -14.56 18.36 -4.57
CA MET A 304 -14.03 17.02 -4.82
C MET A 304 -15.12 15.92 -4.83
N TYR A 305 -16.17 16.08 -4.01
CA TYR A 305 -17.26 15.10 -3.86
C TYR A 305 -18.39 15.24 -4.88
N HIS A 306 -18.47 16.38 -5.58
CA HIS A 306 -19.43 16.60 -6.66
C HIS A 306 -18.69 17.08 -7.92
N PRO A 307 -17.81 16.24 -8.49
CA PRO A 307 -16.98 16.65 -9.61
C PRO A 307 -17.83 17.00 -10.84
N LYS A 308 -17.33 17.93 -11.64
CA LYS A 308 -17.96 18.30 -12.92
C LYS A 308 -17.97 17.10 -13.88
N HIS A 309 -18.88 17.13 -14.84
CA HIS A 309 -18.95 16.10 -15.88
C HIS A 309 -17.63 15.95 -16.64
N ASP A 310 -16.99 17.08 -17.00
CA ASP A 310 -15.72 17.10 -17.72
C ASP A 310 -14.61 16.38 -16.95
N TRP A 311 -14.51 16.60 -15.64
CA TRP A 311 -13.54 15.89 -14.79
C TRP A 311 -13.80 14.38 -14.78
N THR A 312 -15.07 13.98 -14.69
CA THR A 312 -15.47 12.57 -14.73
C THR A 312 -15.08 11.93 -16.06
N LEU A 313 -15.23 12.64 -17.17
CA LEU A 313 -14.78 12.18 -18.49
C LEU A 313 -13.26 12.05 -18.57
N SER A 314 -12.51 13.04 -18.07
CA SER A 314 -11.04 12.98 -18.06
C SER A 314 -10.50 11.83 -17.22
N VAL A 315 -11.11 11.56 -16.05
CA VAL A 315 -10.75 10.40 -15.22
C VAL A 315 -11.04 9.10 -15.95
N LYS A 316 -12.22 8.97 -16.56
CA LYS A 316 -12.58 7.78 -17.34
C LYS A 316 -11.62 7.55 -18.50
N GLU A 317 -11.32 8.59 -19.25
CA GLU A 317 -10.38 8.53 -20.37
C GLU A 317 -9.00 8.05 -19.90
N HIS A 318 -8.46 8.70 -18.85
CA HIS A 318 -7.16 8.37 -18.29
C HIS A 318 -7.06 6.92 -17.81
N LEU A 319 -8.02 6.48 -16.99
CA LEU A 319 -8.01 5.13 -16.45
C LEU A 319 -8.30 4.07 -17.51
N ASN A 320 -9.12 4.35 -18.52
CA ASN A 320 -9.30 3.45 -19.66
C ASN A 320 -8.04 3.33 -20.51
N LYS A 321 -7.31 4.43 -20.76
CA LYS A 321 -5.98 4.39 -21.41
C LYS A 321 -4.97 3.59 -20.57
N SER A 322 -5.05 3.66 -19.25
CA SER A 322 -4.19 2.84 -18.36
C SER A 322 -4.42 1.33 -18.49
N LEU A 323 -5.59 0.92 -18.99
CA LEU A 323 -5.96 -0.47 -19.24
C LEU A 323 -5.63 -0.92 -20.68
N SER A 324 -5.34 0.00 -21.59
CA SER A 324 -5.03 -0.29 -22.99
C SER A 324 -3.53 -0.59 -23.19
N GLU A 325 -3.15 -0.83 -24.45
CA GLU A 325 -1.75 -1.00 -24.85
C GLU A 325 -0.88 0.20 -24.46
N GLU A 326 -1.41 1.42 -24.52
CA GLU A 326 -0.70 2.63 -24.10
C GLU A 326 -0.25 2.53 -22.63
N GLY A 327 -1.15 2.08 -21.75
CA GLY A 327 -0.84 1.85 -20.34
C GLY A 327 0.23 0.77 -20.13
N LEU A 328 0.22 -0.28 -20.95
CA LEU A 328 1.24 -1.34 -20.90
C LEU A 328 2.61 -0.83 -21.36
N ILE A 329 2.67 -0.13 -22.49
CA ILE A 329 3.91 0.45 -23.04
C ILE A 329 4.51 1.41 -22.02
N ARG A 330 3.70 2.32 -21.48
CA ARG A 330 4.14 3.27 -20.47
C ARG A 330 4.69 2.57 -19.22
N GLN A 331 3.97 1.58 -18.70
CA GLN A 331 4.42 0.81 -17.53
C GLN A 331 5.71 0.04 -17.81
N SER A 332 5.89 -0.46 -19.05
CA SER A 332 7.13 -1.08 -19.48
C SER A 332 8.30 -0.10 -19.36
N LEU A 333 8.15 1.14 -19.82
CA LEU A 333 9.21 2.16 -19.73
C LEU A 333 9.58 2.52 -18.28
N LEU A 334 8.60 2.49 -17.36
CA LEU A 334 8.80 2.91 -15.97
C LEU A 334 9.30 1.78 -15.05
N SER A 335 8.78 0.57 -15.19
CA SER A 335 9.01 -0.51 -14.22
C SER A 335 9.88 -1.66 -14.74
N LYS A 336 9.93 -1.87 -16.05
CA LYS A 336 10.79 -2.91 -16.65
C LYS A 336 12.29 -2.70 -16.38
N PRO A 337 12.85 -1.47 -16.39
CA PRO A 337 14.27 -1.28 -16.08
C PRO A 337 14.68 -1.85 -14.72
N ASN A 338 13.73 -1.95 -13.79
CA ASN A 338 13.95 -2.47 -12.46
C ASN A 338 13.84 -4.01 -12.42
N SER A 339 12.76 -4.59 -12.95
CA SER A 339 12.58 -6.06 -12.98
C SER A 339 11.42 -6.52 -13.87
N PHE A 340 11.62 -7.62 -14.61
CA PHE A 340 10.56 -8.29 -15.38
C PHE A 340 9.43 -8.84 -14.51
N LEU A 341 9.64 -9.01 -13.20
CA LEU A 341 8.60 -9.46 -12.26
C LEU A 341 7.48 -8.41 -12.07
N SER A 342 7.75 -7.14 -12.35
CA SER A 342 6.74 -6.08 -12.36
C SER A 342 6.08 -5.89 -13.73
N HIS A 343 6.76 -6.32 -14.79
CA HIS A 343 6.32 -6.18 -16.16
C HIS A 343 6.93 -7.30 -17.04
N PRO A 344 6.23 -8.43 -17.24
CA PRO A 344 6.76 -9.62 -17.92
C PRO A 344 7.00 -9.47 -19.42
N LEU A 345 6.54 -8.40 -20.07
CA LEU A 345 6.59 -8.28 -21.54
C LEU A 345 7.82 -7.50 -22.06
N PRO A 346 8.43 -7.95 -23.18
CA PRO A 346 8.11 -9.15 -23.97
C PRO A 346 8.90 -10.40 -23.51
N GLU A 347 9.66 -10.34 -22.43
CA GLU A 347 10.57 -11.42 -21.99
C GLU A 347 9.83 -12.75 -21.79
N CYS A 348 8.66 -12.73 -21.17
CA CYS A 348 7.83 -13.90 -20.90
C CYS A 348 6.89 -14.28 -22.05
N SER A 349 6.78 -13.50 -23.13
CA SER A 349 5.81 -13.77 -24.18
C SER A 349 6.25 -14.91 -25.11
N CYS A 350 5.26 -15.69 -25.57
CA CYS A 350 5.47 -16.65 -26.65
C CYS A 350 5.69 -15.90 -27.96
N ARG A 351 6.73 -16.27 -28.72
CA ARG A 351 6.84 -15.84 -30.12
C ARG A 351 5.96 -16.73 -30.97
N ILE A 352 5.13 -16.13 -31.82
CA ILE A 352 4.66 -16.81 -33.03
C ILE A 352 5.90 -17.12 -33.86
N SER A 353 6.06 -18.37 -34.29
CA SER A 353 7.21 -18.74 -35.12
C SER A 353 7.16 -17.91 -36.42
N SER A 354 8.32 -17.43 -36.89
CA SER A 354 8.41 -16.67 -38.15
C SER A 354 7.87 -17.44 -39.37
N LEU A 355 7.67 -18.76 -39.23
CA LEU A 355 7.06 -19.64 -40.24
C LEU A 355 5.54 -19.48 -40.39
N GLU A 356 4.85 -18.87 -39.41
CA GLU A 356 3.42 -18.58 -39.50
C GLU A 356 3.12 -17.22 -40.14
N LEU A 357 4.08 -16.28 -40.08
CA LEU A 357 3.92 -14.95 -40.67
C LEU A 357 3.93 -15.01 -42.21
N THR A 358 4.76 -15.87 -42.79
CA THR A 358 4.83 -16.09 -44.26
C THR A 358 3.58 -16.77 -44.81
N LYS A 359 2.89 -17.61 -44.02
CA LYS A 359 1.65 -18.27 -44.47
C LYS A 359 0.43 -17.36 -44.52
N GLN A 360 0.44 -16.23 -43.80
CA GLN A 360 -0.66 -15.25 -43.86
C GLN A 360 -0.51 -14.24 -45.00
N THR A 361 0.71 -14.02 -45.51
CA THR A 361 0.96 -13.10 -46.63
C THR A 361 0.81 -13.71 -48.02
N GLU A 362 0.72 -15.04 -48.16
CA GLU A 362 0.54 -15.71 -49.46
C GLU A 362 -0.92 -16.09 -49.77
N GLY A 363 -1.89 -15.56 -49.02
CA GLY A 363 -3.30 -15.95 -49.11
C GLY A 363 -4.25 -14.79 -49.33
N LYS A 364 -4.09 -14.04 -50.42
CA LYS A 364 -5.11 -13.31 -51.20
C LYS A 364 -4.42 -12.32 -52.15
N ASP A 365 -4.19 -12.77 -53.37
CA ASP A 365 -4.23 -11.93 -54.58
C ASP A 365 -5.11 -12.66 -55.61
#